data_AF-A0A285NZN2-F1
#
_entry.id   AF-A0A285NZN2-F1
#
_cell.length_a   1.000
_cell.length_b   1.000
_cell.length_c   1.000
_cell.angle_alpha   90.00
_cell.angle_beta   90.00
_cell.angle_gamma   90.00
#
_symmetry.space_group_name_H-M   'P 1'
#
loop_
_entity.id
_entity.type
_entity.pdbx_description
1 polymer ?
#
loop_
_entity_poly.entity_id
_entity_poly.type
_entity_poly.pdbx_seq_one_letter_code
_entity_poly.pdbx_strand_id
1 'polypeptide(L)'
;MPENTAGDIRFTCVGCGSCCRGRFVPLTVAEARLWLERGHPVALLLEAFDESAWPAGAAEFDYHLQRSAPVECASAPLNVIAILAANVIPQCPNLGVDNRCGIYHERPLVCRIYPAEINPFISMTPQAKDCPPESWGQGDLLGSDRELTQLILQSRQADRDDARLKVQWCEALGITVAAWKGNGFAIYRPAVADMLAAFEGLGTGTAARRPWRICVRNAELEQALAARALATEPGEAGNYIFHEL
;
A
#
# COMPACT_ATOMS: atom_id res chain seq x y z
N MET A 1 -8.94 -15.35 15.85
CA MET A 1 -8.00 -14.29 15.43
C MET A 1 -7.16 -13.94 16.65
N PRO A 2 -5.82 -13.94 16.59
CA PRO A 2 -5.04 -13.53 17.73
C PRO A 2 -5.35 -12.06 18.04
N GLU A 3 -5.67 -11.78 19.30
CA GLU A 3 -5.80 -10.42 19.80
C GLU A 3 -4.48 -9.69 19.53
N ASN A 4 -4.55 -8.59 18.79
CA ASN A 4 -3.42 -7.71 18.53
C ASN A 4 -2.85 -7.28 19.90
N THR A 5 -1.68 -7.80 20.27
CA THR A 5 -1.01 -7.63 21.57
C THR A 5 -0.44 -6.22 21.76
N ALA A 6 -1.20 -5.19 21.39
CA ALA A 6 -0.92 -3.81 21.75
C ALA A 6 -1.28 -3.50 23.23
N GLY A 7 -2.03 -4.38 23.89
CA GLY A 7 -2.69 -4.13 25.19
C GLY A 7 -1.80 -3.68 26.34
N ASP A 8 -0.50 -3.96 26.32
CA ASP A 8 0.44 -3.60 27.39
C ASP A 8 1.50 -2.57 26.96
N ILE A 9 1.48 -2.09 25.72
CA ILE A 9 2.53 -1.21 25.20
C ILE A 9 2.14 0.25 25.44
N ARG A 10 2.96 0.98 26.20
CA ARG A 10 2.79 2.42 26.41
C ARG A 10 3.61 3.21 25.39
N PHE A 11 2.97 4.23 24.80
CA PHE A 11 3.58 5.05 23.77
C PHE A 11 3.23 6.54 23.91
N THR A 12 4.18 7.41 23.59
CA THR A 12 3.94 8.84 23.32
C THR A 12 4.82 9.31 22.18
N CYS A 13 4.23 9.99 21.20
CA CYS A 13 4.99 10.60 20.11
C CYS A 13 5.78 11.82 20.63
N VAL A 14 7.10 11.78 20.50
CA VAL A 14 8.01 12.88 20.91
C VAL A 14 8.33 13.87 19.78
N GLY A 15 7.71 13.72 18.61
CA GLY A 15 7.95 14.62 17.47
C GLY A 15 9.34 14.50 16.83
N CYS A 16 9.96 13.32 16.86
CA CYS A 16 11.30 13.10 16.31
C CYS A 16 11.36 13.13 14.77
N GLY A 17 10.22 12.93 14.08
CA GLY A 17 10.15 12.88 12.61
C GLY A 17 10.73 11.61 11.96
N SER A 18 11.11 10.58 12.72
CA SER A 18 11.69 9.34 12.16
C SER A 18 10.72 8.65 11.19
N CYS A 19 9.43 8.57 11.53
CA CYS A 19 8.40 7.99 10.66
C CYS A 19 8.11 8.79 9.38
N CYS A 20 8.67 10.00 9.25
CA CYS A 20 8.52 10.86 8.07
C CYS A 20 9.65 10.71 7.05
N ARG A 21 10.48 9.67 7.18
CA ARG A 21 11.67 9.45 6.33
C ARG A 21 11.75 8.00 5.84
N GLY A 22 12.34 7.85 4.65
CA GLY A 22 12.80 6.58 4.09
C GLY A 22 11.74 5.50 3.87
N ARG A 23 10.48 5.87 3.59
CA ARG A 23 9.40 4.87 3.44
C ARG A 23 8.35 5.26 2.41
N PHE A 24 7.46 4.32 2.15
CA PHE A 24 6.17 4.56 1.51
C PHE A 24 5.10 4.68 2.58
N VAL A 25 4.20 5.64 2.42
CA VAL A 25 3.06 5.86 3.31
C VAL A 25 1.79 5.55 2.53
N PRO A 26 1.12 4.41 2.76
CA PRO A 26 -0.12 4.07 2.07
C PRO A 26 -1.19 5.14 2.25
N LEU A 27 -1.89 5.44 1.17
CA LEU A 27 -2.94 6.45 1.10
C LEU A 27 -4.25 5.78 0.63
N THR A 28 -5.36 6.26 1.17
CA THR A 28 -6.66 6.09 0.52
C THR A 28 -6.69 6.87 -0.81
N VAL A 29 -7.66 6.60 -1.67
CA VAL A 29 -7.83 7.35 -2.93
C VAL A 29 -8.05 8.83 -2.65
N ALA A 30 -8.88 9.16 -1.65
CA ALA A 30 -9.13 10.54 -1.27
C ALA A 30 -7.84 11.25 -0.77
N GLU A 31 -7.04 10.57 0.04
CA GLU A 31 -5.76 11.12 0.52
C GLU A 31 -4.73 11.24 -0.60
N ALA A 32 -4.67 10.27 -1.53
CA ALA A 32 -3.78 10.31 -2.69
C ALA A 32 -4.10 11.51 -3.58
N ARG A 33 -5.38 11.79 -3.83
CA ARG A 33 -5.82 13.00 -4.54
C ARG A 33 -5.34 14.27 -3.83
N LEU A 34 -5.64 14.42 -2.53
CA LEU A 34 -5.21 15.59 -1.75
C LEU A 34 -3.67 15.74 -1.70
N TRP A 35 -2.94 14.63 -1.72
CA TRP A 35 -1.47 14.63 -1.77
C TRP A 35 -0.97 15.17 -3.12
N LEU A 36 -1.55 14.70 -4.22
CA LEU A 36 -1.24 15.14 -5.58
C LEU A 36 -1.63 16.62 -5.81
N GLU A 37 -2.77 17.07 -5.30
CA GLU A 37 -3.23 18.47 -5.40
C GLU A 37 -2.27 19.45 -4.71
N ARG A 38 -1.51 18.99 -3.70
CA ARG A 38 -0.41 19.76 -3.08
C ARG A 38 0.89 19.73 -3.91
N GLY A 39 0.88 19.10 -5.08
CA GLY A 39 2.05 18.92 -5.95
C GLY A 39 3.00 17.81 -5.49
N HIS A 40 2.59 16.94 -4.56
CA HIS A 40 3.45 15.89 -4.03
C HIS A 40 3.31 14.58 -4.83
N PRO A 41 4.43 13.86 -5.09
CA PRO A 41 4.38 12.61 -5.84
C PRO A 41 3.74 11.46 -5.05
N VAL A 42 2.98 10.62 -5.78
CA VAL A 42 2.42 9.35 -5.30
C VAL A 42 3.03 8.22 -6.12
N ALA A 43 3.53 7.19 -5.44
CA ALA A 43 3.97 5.95 -6.06
C ALA A 43 2.82 4.93 -6.10
N LEU A 44 2.85 4.05 -7.09
CA LEU A 44 1.96 2.88 -7.19
C LEU A 44 2.79 1.63 -6.91
N LEU A 45 2.45 0.90 -5.87
CA LEU A 45 3.07 -0.40 -5.56
C LEU A 45 2.05 -1.49 -5.89
N LEU A 46 2.37 -2.32 -6.87
CA LEU A 46 1.44 -3.31 -7.41
C LEU A 46 1.93 -4.72 -7.11
N GLU A 47 1.03 -5.52 -6.55
CA GLU A 47 1.20 -6.96 -6.38
C GLU A 47 -0.04 -7.70 -6.90
N ALA A 48 0.16 -8.91 -7.40
CA ALA A 48 -0.89 -9.76 -7.92
C ALA A 48 -0.80 -11.18 -7.36
N PHE A 49 -1.94 -11.84 -7.28
CA PHE A 49 -2.06 -13.17 -6.70
C PHE A 49 -3.31 -13.90 -7.18
N ASP A 50 -3.33 -15.19 -6.89
CA ASP A 50 -4.54 -16.00 -6.82
C ASP A 50 -4.46 -16.94 -5.60
N GLU A 51 -5.37 -17.89 -5.51
CA GLU A 51 -5.45 -18.84 -4.40
C GLU A 51 -4.16 -19.65 -4.18
N SER A 52 -3.32 -19.85 -5.20
CA SER A 52 -2.09 -20.64 -5.08
C SER A 52 -1.00 -19.96 -4.27
N ALA A 53 -1.12 -18.66 -4.00
CA ALA A 53 -0.14 -17.94 -3.20
C ALA A 53 -0.27 -18.22 -1.69
N TRP A 54 -1.28 -19.02 -1.26
CA TRP A 54 -1.47 -19.39 0.13
C TRP A 54 -1.82 -20.87 0.32
N PRO A 55 -1.61 -21.39 1.55
CA PRO A 55 -2.27 -22.62 1.98
C PRO A 55 -3.79 -22.50 1.89
N ALA A 56 -4.46 -23.61 1.58
CA ALA A 56 -5.91 -23.67 1.52
C ALA A 56 -6.55 -23.22 2.86
N GLY A 57 -7.47 -22.26 2.80
CA GLY A 57 -8.18 -21.74 3.98
C GLY A 57 -7.41 -20.71 4.82
N ALA A 58 -6.30 -20.15 4.33
CA ALA A 58 -5.59 -19.09 5.03
C ALA A 58 -6.43 -17.81 5.15
N ALA A 59 -6.57 -17.26 6.37
CA ALA A 59 -7.33 -16.03 6.60
C ALA A 59 -6.68 -14.80 5.93
N GLU A 60 -5.37 -14.86 5.68
CA GLU A 60 -4.61 -13.88 4.93
C GLU A 60 -5.11 -13.75 3.49
N PHE A 61 -5.51 -14.87 2.87
CA PHE A 61 -6.08 -14.85 1.51
C PHE A 61 -7.36 -14.01 1.47
N ASP A 62 -8.31 -14.27 2.37
CA ASP A 62 -9.57 -13.51 2.45
C ASP A 62 -9.31 -12.03 2.71
N TYR A 63 -8.36 -11.70 3.59
CA TYR A 63 -7.96 -10.33 3.85
C TYR A 63 -7.39 -9.63 2.62
N HIS A 64 -6.52 -10.31 1.86
CA HIS A 64 -5.93 -9.76 0.64
C HIS A 64 -6.95 -9.67 -0.50
N LEU A 65 -7.87 -10.64 -0.61
CA LEU A 65 -8.96 -10.64 -1.59
C LEU A 65 -9.92 -9.47 -1.38
N GLN A 66 -10.25 -9.12 -0.13
CA GLN A 66 -11.14 -8.00 0.18
C GLN A 66 -10.59 -6.62 -0.25
N ARG A 67 -9.27 -6.51 -0.42
CA ARG A 67 -8.56 -5.26 -0.78
C ARG A 67 -7.94 -5.31 -2.17
N SER A 68 -8.30 -6.32 -2.96
CA SER A 68 -7.86 -6.48 -4.34
C SER A 68 -9.01 -6.22 -5.31
N ALA A 69 -8.70 -6.13 -6.60
CA ALA A 69 -9.70 -6.17 -7.65
C ALA A 69 -9.38 -7.30 -8.65
N PRO A 70 -10.42 -7.98 -9.17
CA PRO A 70 -10.23 -8.99 -10.21
C PRO A 70 -9.91 -8.32 -11.55
N VAL A 71 -8.91 -8.87 -12.23
CA VAL A 71 -8.43 -8.49 -13.56
C VAL A 71 -8.22 -9.73 -14.43
N GLU A 72 -8.10 -9.53 -15.73
CA GLU A 72 -7.77 -10.58 -16.70
C GLU A 72 -6.28 -10.57 -17.00
N CYS A 73 -5.62 -11.71 -16.80
CA CYS A 73 -4.24 -11.96 -17.18
C CYS A 73 -4.22 -13.05 -18.25
N ALA A 74 -4.01 -12.66 -19.51
CA ALA A 74 -4.29 -13.51 -20.68
C ALA A 74 -5.72 -14.10 -20.61
N SER A 75 -5.85 -15.42 -20.43
CA SER A 75 -7.14 -16.12 -20.31
C SER A 75 -7.48 -16.56 -18.88
N ALA A 76 -6.70 -16.15 -17.88
CA ALA A 76 -6.85 -16.55 -16.49
C ALA A 76 -7.25 -15.36 -15.59
N PRO A 77 -8.13 -15.58 -14.58
CA PRO A 77 -8.43 -14.56 -13.60
C PRO A 77 -7.24 -14.33 -12.67
N LEU A 78 -7.01 -13.08 -12.31
CA LEU A 78 -5.96 -12.67 -11.39
C LEU A 78 -6.51 -11.59 -10.45
N ASN A 79 -6.07 -11.57 -9.19
CA ASN A 79 -6.38 -10.49 -8.27
C ASN A 79 -5.18 -9.54 -8.17
N VAL A 80 -5.43 -8.24 -8.26
CA VAL A 80 -4.40 -7.20 -8.12
C VAL A 80 -4.70 -6.36 -6.90
N ILE A 81 -3.68 -6.14 -6.07
CA ILE A 81 -3.68 -5.08 -5.05
C ILE A 81 -2.84 -3.93 -5.59
N ALA A 82 -3.47 -2.77 -5.67
CA ALA A 82 -2.79 -1.52 -5.95
C ALA A 82 -2.68 -0.72 -4.63
N ILE A 83 -1.46 -0.35 -4.25
CA ILE A 83 -1.20 0.51 -3.10
C ILE A 83 -0.76 1.88 -3.64
N LEU A 84 -1.60 2.90 -3.41
CA LEU A 84 -1.22 4.29 -3.59
C LEU A 84 -0.38 4.70 -2.38
N ALA A 85 0.82 5.20 -2.59
CA ALA A 85 1.69 5.59 -1.50
C ALA A 85 2.31 6.96 -1.68
N ALA A 86 2.22 7.81 -0.65
CA ALA A 86 3.08 8.98 -0.55
C ALA A 86 4.55 8.51 -0.53
N ASN A 87 5.34 9.05 -1.45
CA ASN A 87 6.76 8.76 -1.56
C ASN A 87 7.53 9.66 -0.58
N VAL A 88 7.82 9.18 0.63
CA VAL A 88 8.55 9.94 1.66
C VAL A 88 10.05 9.57 1.67
N ILE A 89 10.62 9.36 0.49
CA ILE A 89 12.02 8.99 0.27
C ILE A 89 12.74 10.16 -0.44
N PRO A 90 13.81 10.73 0.15
CA PRO A 90 14.37 10.39 1.46
C PRO A 90 13.53 10.91 2.64
N GLN A 91 12.69 11.93 2.42
CA GLN A 91 11.87 12.56 3.45
C GLN A 91 10.49 12.98 2.94
N CYS A 92 9.53 13.10 3.86
CA CYS A 92 8.21 13.65 3.60
C CYS A 92 8.30 15.13 3.19
N PRO A 93 7.61 15.58 2.12
CA PRO A 93 7.60 16.98 1.70
C PRO A 93 6.93 17.90 2.72
N ASN A 94 6.09 17.34 3.60
CA ASN A 94 5.42 18.08 4.67
C ASN A 94 6.19 18.04 6.01
N LEU A 95 7.44 17.58 6.02
CA LEU A 95 8.27 17.60 7.22
C LEU A 95 8.98 18.95 7.35
N GLY A 96 8.65 19.68 8.42
CA GLY A 96 9.28 20.95 8.76
C GLY A 96 10.73 20.79 9.22
N VAL A 97 11.46 21.90 9.23
CA VAL A 97 12.86 21.97 9.71
C VAL A 97 13.01 21.62 11.19
N ASP A 98 11.93 21.72 11.96
CA ASP A 98 11.82 21.37 13.37
C ASP A 98 11.39 19.92 13.61
N ASN A 99 11.40 19.08 12.56
CA ASN A 99 10.91 17.70 12.55
C ASN A 99 9.40 17.54 12.81
N ARG A 100 8.62 18.63 12.77
CA ARG A 100 7.17 18.57 12.93
C ARG A 100 6.47 18.47 11.58
N CYS A 101 5.29 17.84 11.58
CA CYS A 101 4.49 17.71 10.38
C CYS A 101 3.74 19.03 10.10
N GLY A 102 3.97 19.63 8.93
CA GLY A 102 3.30 20.86 8.50
C GLY A 102 1.80 20.70 8.21
N ILE A 103 1.33 19.45 8.06
CA ILE A 103 -0.08 19.10 7.83
C ILE A 103 -0.65 18.27 8.98
N TYR A 104 -0.25 18.54 10.23
CA TYR A 104 -0.51 17.65 11.39
C TYR A 104 -1.96 17.15 11.52
N HIS A 105 -2.95 18.01 11.28
CA HIS A 105 -4.38 17.68 11.36
C HIS A 105 -4.95 17.05 10.07
N GLU A 106 -4.22 17.11 8.97
CA GLU A 106 -4.57 16.57 7.65
C GLU A 106 -3.70 15.37 7.26
N ARG A 107 -2.88 14.86 8.20
CA ARG A 107 -2.03 13.69 7.99
C ARG A 107 -2.85 12.51 7.48
N PRO A 108 -2.28 11.66 6.61
CA PRO A 108 -2.91 10.41 6.20
C PRO A 108 -3.28 9.54 7.41
N LEU A 109 -4.33 8.73 7.28
CA LEU A 109 -4.82 7.82 8.33
C LEU A 109 -3.68 6.98 8.90
N VAL A 110 -2.82 6.42 8.06
CA VAL A 110 -1.70 5.59 8.50
C VAL A 110 -0.69 6.36 9.35
N CYS A 111 -0.50 7.65 9.09
CA CYS A 111 0.35 8.53 9.90
C CYS A 111 -0.29 8.92 11.24
N ARG A 112 -1.63 8.86 11.36
CA ARG A 112 -2.36 9.06 12.62
C ARG A 112 -2.39 7.79 13.46
N ILE A 113 -2.45 6.63 12.81
CA ILE A 113 -2.48 5.31 13.44
C ILE A 113 -1.11 4.93 13.99
N TYR A 114 -0.03 5.35 13.33
CA TYR A 114 1.33 5.03 13.74
C TYR A 114 1.61 5.47 15.19
N PRO A 115 2.17 4.57 16.05
CA PRO A 115 2.88 3.34 15.69
C PRO A 115 2.03 2.06 15.65
N ALA A 116 0.72 2.12 15.87
CA ALA A 116 -0.13 0.93 15.83
C ALA A 116 -0.15 0.28 14.43
N GLU A 117 -0.57 -0.99 14.39
CA GLU A 117 -0.61 -1.79 13.16
C GLU A 117 -1.99 -1.81 12.51
N ILE A 118 -2.01 -1.57 11.21
CA ILE A 118 -3.22 -1.63 10.38
C ILE A 118 -3.44 -3.06 9.90
N ASN A 119 -2.39 -3.81 9.58
CA ASN A 119 -2.54 -5.19 9.14
C ASN A 119 -2.85 -6.08 10.35
N PRO A 120 -4.00 -6.78 10.40
CA PRO A 120 -4.37 -7.62 11.54
C PRO A 120 -3.46 -8.85 11.75
N PHE A 121 -2.65 -9.21 10.76
CA PHE A 121 -1.70 -10.33 10.83
C PHE A 121 -0.29 -9.90 11.24
N ILE A 122 -0.05 -8.59 11.43
CA ILE A 122 1.24 -8.07 11.91
C ILE A 122 1.08 -7.66 13.37
N SER A 123 1.83 -8.33 14.25
CA SER A 123 1.89 -7.97 15.66
C SER A 123 2.63 -6.65 15.84
N MET A 124 2.05 -5.74 16.61
CA MET A 124 2.72 -4.48 16.96
C MET A 124 3.84 -4.74 17.98
N THR A 125 5.09 -4.42 17.61
CA THR A 125 6.25 -4.50 18.49
C THR A 125 7.08 -3.20 18.42
N PRO A 126 7.55 -2.64 19.55
CA PRO A 126 8.36 -1.42 19.55
C PRO A 126 9.64 -1.51 18.71
N GLN A 127 10.28 -2.69 18.67
CA GLN A 127 11.54 -2.91 17.96
C GLN A 127 11.39 -2.85 16.44
N ALA A 128 10.18 -3.10 15.92
CA ALA A 128 9.87 -2.99 14.50
C ALA A 128 9.49 -1.56 14.07
N LYS A 129 9.68 -0.56 14.95
CA LYS A 129 9.24 0.82 14.75
C LYS A 129 10.42 1.77 14.87
N ASP A 130 10.37 2.85 14.11
CA ASP A 130 11.46 3.84 14.01
C ASP A 130 11.43 4.90 15.11
N CYS A 131 10.46 4.82 16.03
CA CYS A 131 10.40 5.75 17.14
C CYS A 131 11.58 5.51 18.09
N PRO A 132 12.24 6.58 18.57
CA PRO A 132 13.38 6.44 19.45
C PRO A 132 12.96 5.87 20.82
N PRO A 133 13.89 5.33 21.63
CA PRO A 133 13.60 4.68 22.90
C PRO A 133 12.73 5.51 23.85
N GLU A 134 12.93 6.83 23.89
CA GLU A 134 12.12 7.75 24.70
C GLU A 134 10.65 7.82 24.27
N SER A 135 10.22 7.28 23.13
CA SER A 135 8.79 7.22 22.80
C SER A 135 8.04 6.09 23.52
N TRP A 136 8.75 5.17 24.16
CA TRP A 136 8.23 3.89 24.66
C TRP A 136 8.22 3.81 26.18
N GLY A 137 7.30 3.02 26.75
CA GLY A 137 7.21 2.78 28.19
C GLY A 137 6.57 3.93 28.99
N GLN A 138 6.22 5.02 28.32
CA GLN A 138 5.53 6.18 28.88
C GLN A 138 4.29 6.55 28.05
N GLY A 139 3.43 7.38 28.62
CA GLY A 139 2.16 7.75 28.01
C GLY A 139 1.05 6.73 28.19
N ASP A 140 0.06 6.83 27.32
CA ASP A 140 -1.12 5.99 27.32
C ASP A 140 -0.82 4.61 26.69
N LEU A 141 -1.66 3.64 27.06
CA LEU A 141 -1.63 2.32 26.46
C LEU A 141 -2.03 2.43 24.98
N LEU A 142 -1.20 1.89 24.09
CA LEU A 142 -1.47 1.94 22.65
C LEU A 142 -2.70 1.09 22.34
N GLY A 143 -3.70 1.71 21.70
CA GLY A 143 -4.95 1.04 21.36
C GLY A 143 -6.00 1.03 22.48
N SER A 144 -5.73 1.61 23.66
CA SER A 144 -6.77 1.82 24.67
C SER A 144 -7.77 2.91 24.27
N ASP A 145 -7.36 3.78 23.34
CA ASP A 145 -8.19 4.84 22.79
C ASP A 145 -9.16 4.33 21.72
N ARG A 146 -10.43 4.71 21.87
CA ARG A 146 -11.50 4.41 20.91
C ARG A 146 -11.25 5.12 19.58
N GLU A 147 -10.65 6.31 19.59
CA GLU A 147 -10.32 7.05 18.37
C GLU A 147 -9.32 6.29 17.51
N LEU A 148 -8.23 5.78 18.11
CA LEU A 148 -7.24 4.96 17.38
C LEU A 148 -7.87 3.70 16.77
N THR A 149 -8.73 3.01 17.53
CA THR A 149 -9.47 1.85 17.02
C THR A 149 -10.35 2.23 15.82
N GLN A 150 -11.05 3.35 15.90
CA GLN A 150 -11.88 3.86 14.80
C GLN A 150 -11.03 4.20 13.57
N LEU A 151 -9.86 4.83 13.75
CA LEU A 151 -8.95 5.16 12.64
C LEU A 151 -8.45 3.88 11.95
N ILE A 152 -8.10 2.83 12.69
CA ILE A 152 -7.68 1.53 12.12
C ILE A 152 -8.82 0.92 11.28
N LEU A 153 -10.04 0.90 11.82
CA LEU A 153 -11.20 0.39 11.10
C LEU A 153 -11.51 1.22 9.85
N GLN A 154 -11.45 2.55 9.95
CA GLN A 154 -11.64 3.46 8.83
C GLN A 154 -10.59 3.23 7.74
N SER A 155 -9.32 3.09 8.11
CA SER A 155 -8.24 2.82 7.14
C SER A 155 -8.42 1.50 6.41
N ARG A 156 -8.76 0.43 7.14
CA ARG A 156 -9.05 -0.88 6.53
C ARG A 156 -10.26 -0.84 5.61
N GLN A 157 -11.33 -0.15 6.03
CA GLN A 157 -12.55 -0.06 5.24
C GLN A 157 -12.31 0.73 3.96
N ALA A 158 -11.65 1.89 4.05
CA ALA A 158 -11.29 2.67 2.87
C ALA A 158 -10.40 1.89 1.91
N ASP A 159 -9.46 1.08 2.41
CA ASP A 159 -8.61 0.28 1.54
C ASP A 159 -9.38 -0.80 0.74
N ARG A 160 -10.44 -1.38 1.33
CA ARG A 160 -11.37 -2.29 0.66
C ARG A 160 -12.25 -1.56 -0.35
N ASP A 161 -12.88 -0.46 0.07
CA ASP A 161 -13.80 0.31 -0.77
C ASP A 161 -13.08 0.88 -2.01
N ASP A 162 -11.82 1.27 -1.83
CA ASP A 162 -10.98 1.84 -2.89
C ASP A 162 -10.40 0.80 -3.85
N ALA A 163 -10.46 -0.51 -3.55
CA ALA A 163 -9.68 -1.54 -4.24
C ALA A 163 -9.88 -1.52 -5.76
N ARG A 164 -11.14 -1.46 -6.21
CA ARG A 164 -11.47 -1.39 -7.64
C ARG A 164 -10.98 -0.08 -8.28
N LEU A 165 -11.16 1.03 -7.58
CA LEU A 165 -10.82 2.36 -8.09
C LEU A 165 -9.31 2.54 -8.24
N LYS A 166 -8.51 2.02 -7.31
CA LYS A 166 -7.04 2.01 -7.40
C LYS A 166 -6.55 1.24 -8.62
N VAL A 167 -7.16 0.09 -8.92
CA VAL A 167 -6.84 -0.69 -10.13
C VAL A 167 -7.25 0.04 -11.40
N GLN A 168 -8.44 0.64 -11.44
CA GLN A 168 -8.88 1.47 -12.58
C GLN A 168 -7.96 2.67 -12.82
N TRP A 169 -7.43 3.28 -11.76
CA TRP A 169 -6.47 4.38 -11.85
C TRP A 169 -5.16 3.91 -12.51
N CYS A 170 -4.68 2.71 -12.15
CA CYS A 170 -3.52 2.10 -12.80
C CYS A 170 -3.80 1.83 -14.30
N GLU A 171 -4.96 1.27 -14.62
CA GLU A 171 -5.36 0.99 -16.01
C GLU A 171 -5.45 2.27 -16.85
N ALA A 172 -6.00 3.36 -16.29
CA ALA A 172 -6.08 4.66 -16.94
C ALA A 172 -4.69 5.25 -17.27
N LEU A 173 -3.68 4.93 -16.46
CA LEU A 173 -2.28 5.29 -16.69
C LEU A 173 -1.56 4.32 -17.65
N GLY A 174 -2.24 3.27 -18.13
CA GLY A 174 -1.64 2.21 -18.93
C GLY A 174 -0.71 1.28 -18.13
N ILE A 175 -0.82 1.28 -16.80
CA ILE A 175 -0.04 0.48 -15.87
C ILE A 175 -0.80 -0.82 -15.57
N THR A 176 -0.35 -1.93 -16.17
CA THR A 176 -1.00 -3.25 -16.03
C THR A 176 -0.01 -4.38 -15.76
N VAL A 177 1.12 -4.08 -15.09
CA VAL A 177 2.11 -5.08 -14.69
C VAL A 177 2.28 -5.00 -13.19
N ALA A 178 2.06 -6.13 -12.52
CA ALA A 178 2.18 -6.27 -11.07
C ALA A 178 3.19 -7.37 -10.72
N ALA A 179 3.85 -7.25 -9.57
CA ALA A 179 4.72 -8.32 -9.10
C ALA A 179 3.91 -9.46 -8.49
N TRP A 180 4.44 -10.69 -8.52
CA TRP A 180 3.78 -11.79 -7.80
C TRP A 180 3.88 -11.58 -6.28
N LYS A 181 2.76 -11.75 -5.59
CA LYS A 181 2.68 -11.59 -4.15
C LYS A 181 3.62 -12.55 -3.43
N GLY A 182 4.38 -12.01 -2.49
CA GLY A 182 5.43 -12.73 -1.76
C GLY A 182 6.78 -12.81 -2.49
N ASN A 183 6.85 -12.44 -3.78
CA ASN A 183 8.12 -12.29 -4.50
C ASN A 183 8.60 -10.83 -4.56
N GLY A 184 7.68 -9.86 -4.66
CA GLY A 184 8.05 -8.45 -4.73
C GLY A 184 6.90 -7.49 -4.93
N PHE A 185 7.25 -6.23 -5.22
CA PHE A 185 6.37 -5.17 -5.71
C PHE A 185 6.86 -4.62 -7.04
N ALA A 186 5.93 -4.34 -7.96
CA ALA A 186 6.19 -3.48 -9.10
C ALA A 186 5.90 -2.03 -8.69
N ILE A 187 6.93 -1.19 -8.65
CA ILE A 187 6.85 0.19 -8.16
C ILE A 187 6.91 1.16 -9.35
N TYR A 188 5.85 1.95 -9.51
CA TYR A 188 5.74 3.02 -10.50
C TYR A 188 5.78 4.39 -9.84
N ARG A 189 6.34 5.36 -10.56
CA ARG A 189 6.40 6.78 -10.16
C ARG A 189 5.92 7.69 -11.30
N PRO A 190 4.64 7.62 -11.67
CA PRO A 190 4.08 8.51 -12.68
C PRO A 190 4.17 9.98 -12.24
N ALA A 191 4.14 10.90 -13.21
CA ALA A 191 4.14 12.32 -12.90
C ALA A 191 2.84 12.73 -12.20
N VAL A 192 2.93 13.77 -11.35
CA VAL A 192 1.77 14.28 -10.59
C VAL A 192 0.62 14.69 -11.53
N ALA A 193 0.95 15.35 -12.64
CA ALA A 193 -0.04 15.77 -13.64
C ALA A 193 -0.76 14.58 -14.29
N ASP A 194 -0.03 13.51 -14.64
CA ASP A 194 -0.61 12.31 -15.25
C ASP A 194 -1.53 11.59 -14.27
N MET A 195 -1.12 11.49 -13.00
CA MET A 195 -1.95 10.91 -11.93
C MET A 195 -3.26 11.67 -11.75
N LEU A 196 -3.21 13.01 -11.68
CA LEU A 196 -4.41 13.83 -11.54
C LEU A 196 -5.32 13.72 -12.76
N ALA A 197 -4.77 13.83 -13.97
CA ALA A 197 -5.53 13.69 -15.21
C ALA A 197 -6.20 12.31 -15.32
N ALA A 198 -5.48 11.25 -14.96
CA ALA A 198 -6.03 9.90 -14.93
C ALA A 198 -7.15 9.76 -13.90
N PHE A 199 -7.02 10.37 -12.71
CA PHE A 199 -8.06 10.38 -11.68
C PHE A 199 -9.32 11.12 -12.13
N GLU A 200 -9.18 12.30 -12.74
CA GLU A 200 -10.29 13.11 -13.27
C GLU A 200 -11.04 12.40 -14.39
N GLY A 201 -10.35 11.55 -15.16
CA GLY A 201 -10.95 10.70 -16.19
C GLY A 201 -11.68 9.46 -15.66
N LEU A 202 -11.57 9.13 -14.36
CA LEU A 202 -12.25 7.97 -13.79
C LEU A 202 -13.77 8.18 -13.83
N GLY A 203 -14.46 7.32 -14.59
CA GLY A 203 -15.92 7.36 -14.73
C GLY A 203 -16.46 8.08 -15.97
N THR A 204 -15.62 8.80 -16.73
CA THR A 204 -16.06 9.46 -17.98
C THR A 204 -15.74 8.65 -19.24
N GLY A 205 -14.94 7.58 -19.13
CA GLY A 205 -14.54 6.74 -20.27
C GLY A 205 -14.60 5.25 -19.97
N THR A 206 -14.91 4.47 -21.00
CA THR A 206 -14.58 3.04 -21.06
C THR A 206 -13.10 2.92 -21.38
N ALA A 207 -12.24 3.01 -20.38
CA ALA A 207 -10.83 2.67 -20.57
C ALA A 207 -10.76 1.26 -21.19
N ALA A 208 -10.05 1.13 -22.32
CA ALA A 208 -9.83 -0.16 -22.93
C ALA A 208 -9.10 -1.04 -21.91
N ARG A 209 -9.75 -2.13 -21.48
CA ARG A 209 -9.12 -3.11 -20.59
C ARG A 209 -7.88 -3.63 -21.28
N ARG A 210 -6.72 -3.31 -20.72
CA ARG A 210 -5.45 -3.88 -21.17
C ARG A 210 -5.22 -5.16 -20.39
N PRO A 211 -4.73 -6.23 -21.04
CA PRO A 211 -4.43 -7.46 -20.33
C PRO A 211 -3.36 -7.17 -19.27
N TRP A 212 -3.58 -7.68 -18.07
CA TRP A 212 -2.62 -7.63 -17.00
C TRP A 212 -1.52 -8.67 -17.21
N ARG A 213 -0.32 -8.37 -16.71
CA ARG A 213 0.85 -9.24 -16.76
C ARG A 213 1.54 -9.28 -15.40
N ILE A 214 2.35 -10.31 -15.18
CA ILE A 214 3.07 -10.53 -13.93
C ILE A 214 4.57 -10.39 -14.16
N CYS A 215 5.25 -9.60 -13.33
CA CYS A 215 6.71 -9.59 -13.30
C CYS A 215 7.21 -10.38 -12.08
N VAL A 216 8.22 -11.22 -12.29
CA VAL A 216 8.79 -12.11 -11.27
C VAL A 216 10.31 -12.16 -11.42
N ARG A 217 11.04 -12.28 -10.30
CA ARG A 217 12.50 -12.48 -10.27
C ARG A 217 12.86 -13.83 -9.65
N ASN A 218 12.18 -14.87 -10.09
CA ASN A 218 12.39 -16.26 -9.66
C ASN A 218 11.98 -17.20 -10.82
N ALA A 219 12.94 -17.97 -11.33
CA ALA A 219 12.73 -18.80 -12.51
C ALA A 219 11.74 -19.96 -12.28
N GLU A 220 11.72 -20.54 -11.09
CA GLU A 220 10.80 -21.63 -10.75
C GLU A 220 9.35 -21.11 -10.66
N LEU A 221 9.17 -19.95 -10.03
CA LEU A 221 7.88 -19.28 -9.96
C LEU A 221 7.41 -18.83 -11.33
N GLU A 222 8.30 -18.28 -12.17
CA GLU A 222 7.96 -17.90 -13.54
C GLU A 222 7.45 -19.11 -14.35
N GLN A 223 8.12 -20.25 -14.25
CA GLN A 223 7.67 -21.50 -14.88
C GLN A 223 6.32 -21.97 -14.34
N ALA A 224 6.12 -21.91 -13.02
CA ALA A 224 4.86 -22.29 -12.39
C ALA A 224 3.68 -21.40 -12.83
N LEU A 225 3.91 -20.10 -13.01
CA LEU A 225 2.90 -19.16 -13.51
C LEU A 225 2.60 -19.41 -15.00
N ALA A 226 3.64 -19.62 -15.81
CA ALA A 226 3.48 -19.93 -17.24
C ALA A 226 2.67 -21.22 -17.47
N ALA A 227 2.92 -22.26 -16.66
CA ALA A 227 2.16 -23.52 -16.71
C ALA A 227 0.65 -23.34 -16.44
N ARG A 228 0.26 -22.21 -15.84
CA ARG A 228 -1.13 -21.86 -15.50
C ARG A 228 -1.72 -20.83 -16.45
N ALA A 229 -1.07 -20.58 -17.58
CA ALA A 229 -1.47 -19.60 -18.60
C ALA A 229 -1.55 -18.15 -18.09
N LEU A 230 -0.80 -17.82 -17.03
CA LEU A 230 -0.62 -16.44 -16.58
C LEU A 230 0.51 -15.79 -17.40
N ALA A 231 0.22 -14.66 -18.04
CA ALA A 231 1.19 -13.94 -18.83
C ALA A 231 2.25 -13.27 -17.94
N THR A 232 3.51 -13.61 -18.18
CA THR A 232 4.66 -12.99 -17.51
C THR A 232 5.32 -11.93 -18.41
N GLU A 233 5.99 -10.96 -17.78
CA GLU A 233 6.86 -10.01 -18.45
C GLU A 233 8.29 -10.11 -17.88
N PRO A 234 9.33 -10.13 -18.74
CA PRO A 234 10.70 -10.09 -18.26
C PRO A 234 10.94 -8.83 -17.42
N GLY A 235 11.55 -8.99 -16.24
CA GLY A 235 11.59 -7.94 -15.20
C GLY A 235 12.37 -6.66 -15.52
N GLU A 236 12.80 -6.42 -16.76
CA GLU A 236 13.52 -5.22 -17.21
C GLU A 236 12.69 -4.34 -18.16
N ALA A 237 11.37 -4.31 -17.99
CA ALA A 237 10.57 -3.27 -18.63
C ALA A 237 10.87 -1.93 -17.95
N GLY A 238 11.50 -1.00 -18.66
CA GLY A 238 12.02 0.29 -18.14
C GLY A 238 11.00 1.28 -17.54
N ASN A 239 9.77 0.86 -17.28
CA ASN A 239 8.67 1.69 -16.81
C ASN A 239 8.33 1.48 -15.31
N TYR A 240 8.91 0.47 -14.65
CA TYR A 240 8.77 0.23 -13.20
C TYR A 240 10.07 -0.29 -12.57
N ILE A 241 10.13 -0.19 -11.24
CA ILE A 241 11.18 -0.82 -10.43
C ILE A 241 10.60 -2.08 -9.80
N PHE A 242 11.26 -3.22 -9.99
CA PHE A 242 10.97 -4.43 -9.24
C PHE A 242 11.66 -4.36 -7.87
N HIS A 243 10.89 -4.35 -6.79
CA HIS A 243 11.40 -4.41 -5.42
C HIS A 243 11.15 -5.80 -4.84
N GLU A 244 12.21 -6.57 -4.63
CA GLU A 244 12.16 -7.90 -4.03
C GLU A 244 11.92 -7.82 -2.51
N LEU A 245 11.21 -8.81 -1.96
CA LEU A 245 10.84 -8.92 -0.54
C LEU A 245 11.78 -9.83 0.25
#